data_AF-A0A0G1A0E9-F1
#
_entry.id   AF-A0A0G1A0E9-F1
#
_cell.length_a   1.000
_cell.length_b   1.000
_cell.length_c   1.000
_cell.angle_alpha   90.00
_cell.angle_beta   90.00
_cell.angle_gamma   90.00
#
_symmetry.space_group_name_H-M   'P 1'
#
loop_
_entity.id
_entity.type
_entity.pdbx_description
1 polymer ?
#
loop_
_entity_poly.entity_id
_entity_poly.type
_entity_poly.pdbx_seq_one_letter_code
_entity_poly.pdbx_strand_id
1 'polypeptide(L)'
;MSFLKDGLFDISISRSNERAKNWGVPVPNDPLQRIYVWFDALNIYQSGIGFGWNEKTYQKWWPADVHVIGKGINRFHTIYWPAFLLSAKLSLPKCVLIHGYLTVDGKKISKSDPSTVIDPFPIIEKYGADAVRYYLLAKVSPFGDGDFSENKLKEVY
;
A
#
# COMPACT_ATOMS: atom_id res chain seq x y z
N MET A 1 16.86 8.21 1.69
CA MET A 1 17.95 8.62 2.61
C MET A 1 17.89 10.10 3.02
N SER A 2 17.44 11.05 2.17
CA SER A 2 17.35 12.48 2.55
C SER A 2 16.48 12.73 3.78
N PHE A 3 15.30 12.09 3.86
CA PHE A 3 14.31 12.36 4.91
C PHE A 3 14.80 12.09 6.35
N LEU A 4 15.70 11.11 6.55
CA LEU A 4 16.26 10.84 7.88
C LEU A 4 17.31 11.88 8.29
N LYS A 5 17.95 12.54 7.31
CA LYS A 5 18.95 13.58 7.57
C LYS A 5 18.31 14.89 8.05
N ASP A 6 17.06 15.12 7.67
CA ASP A 6 16.30 16.33 8.03
C ASP A 6 15.70 16.23 9.46
N GLY A 7 15.88 15.10 10.14
CA GLY A 7 15.28 14.82 11.44
C GLY A 7 13.87 14.24 11.31
N LEU A 8 13.46 13.49 12.34
CA LEU A 8 12.10 12.94 12.45
C LEU A 8 11.31 13.73 13.49
N PHE A 9 10.05 14.01 13.16
CA PHE A 9 9.09 14.60 14.07
C PHE A 9 8.12 13.54 14.56
N ASP A 10 7.56 13.77 15.75
CA ASP A 10 6.48 12.96 16.27
C ASP A 10 5.29 12.96 15.30
N ILE A 11 4.66 11.79 15.21
CA ILE A 11 3.48 11.61 14.38
C ILE A 11 2.27 11.37 15.26
N SER A 12 1.20 12.13 14.98
CA SER A 12 -0.08 11.93 15.67
C SER A 12 -0.76 10.65 15.17
N ILE A 13 -0.92 9.67 16.08
CA ILE A 13 -1.55 8.36 15.82
C ILE A 13 -3.04 8.28 16.17
N SER A 14 -3.67 9.40 16.53
CA SER A 14 -5.11 9.51 16.82
C SER A 14 -5.71 10.79 16.26
N ARG A 15 -7.03 10.87 16.18
CA ARG A 15 -7.81 12.05 15.79
C ARG A 15 -9.03 12.17 16.70
N SER A 16 -9.47 13.40 16.98
CA SER A 16 -10.75 13.60 17.66
C SER A 16 -11.91 12.97 16.86
N ASN A 17 -12.96 12.56 17.57
CA ASN A 17 -14.16 12.02 16.95
C ASN A 17 -14.78 12.97 15.91
N GLU A 18 -14.75 14.28 16.15
CA GLU A 18 -15.22 15.29 15.19
C GLU A 18 -14.43 15.21 13.87
N ARG A 19 -13.09 15.25 13.94
CA ARG A 19 -12.23 15.18 12.75
C ARG A 19 -12.35 13.85 12.02
N ALA A 20 -12.53 12.76 12.77
CA ALA A 20 -12.73 11.42 12.22
C ALA A 20 -14.17 11.17 11.75
N LYS A 21 -15.11 12.12 11.96
CA LYS A 21 -16.55 11.93 11.73
C LYS A 21 -17.10 10.66 12.39
N ASN A 22 -16.62 10.37 13.60
CA ASN A 22 -16.87 9.15 14.37
C ASN A 22 -16.50 7.82 13.68
N TRP A 23 -15.80 7.86 12.53
CA TRP A 23 -15.43 6.68 11.75
C TRP A 23 -14.00 6.22 12.05
N GLY A 24 -13.84 4.94 12.38
CA GLY A 24 -12.55 4.31 12.69
C GLY A 24 -12.57 3.57 14.02
N VAL A 25 -11.43 2.95 14.35
CA VAL A 25 -11.26 2.19 15.60
C VAL A 25 -11.13 3.14 16.80
N PRO A 26 -11.89 2.97 17.90
CA PRO A 26 -11.73 3.76 19.12
C PRO A 26 -10.34 3.60 19.72
N VAL A 27 -9.77 4.68 20.26
CA VAL A 27 -8.53 4.57 21.05
C VAL A 27 -8.86 3.83 22.36
N PRO A 28 -8.10 2.78 22.75
CA PRO A 28 -8.31 2.11 24.03
C PRO A 28 -8.23 3.11 25.18
N ASN A 29 -9.22 3.06 26.09
CA ASN A 29 -9.33 3.94 27.26
C ASN A 29 -9.50 5.45 26.95
N ASP A 30 -9.74 5.84 25.69
CA ASP A 30 -10.08 7.22 25.32
C ASP A 30 -11.19 7.23 24.23
N PRO A 31 -12.48 7.28 24.63
CA PRO A 31 -13.59 7.22 23.70
C PRO A 31 -13.77 8.50 22.87
N LEU A 32 -13.04 9.59 23.17
CA LEU A 32 -13.13 10.87 22.46
C LEU A 32 -12.31 10.87 21.17
N GLN A 33 -11.49 9.83 20.97
CA GLN A 33 -10.57 9.74 19.85
C GLN A 33 -10.75 8.44 19.05
N ARG A 34 -10.39 8.54 17.77
CA ARG A 34 -10.24 7.42 16.84
C ARG A 34 -8.77 7.26 16.45
N ILE A 35 -8.34 6.03 16.30
CA ILE A 35 -7.01 5.67 15.80
C ILE A 35 -6.84 6.26 14.39
N TYR A 36 -5.67 6.84 14.13
CA TYR A 36 -5.32 7.37 12.82
C TYR A 36 -5.26 6.23 11.79
N VAL A 37 -5.90 6.44 10.63
CA VAL A 37 -6.07 5.40 9.60
C VAL A 37 -4.79 4.69 9.18
N TRP A 38 -3.63 5.37 9.17
CA TRP A 38 -2.38 4.71 8.80
C TRP A 38 -1.81 3.82 9.91
N PHE A 39 -2.05 4.17 11.17
CA PHE A 39 -1.69 3.29 12.29
C PHE A 39 -2.56 2.02 12.26
N ASP A 40 -3.86 2.18 12.03
CA ASP A 40 -4.80 1.05 11.88
C ASP A 40 -4.49 0.20 10.64
N ALA A 41 -4.45 0.81 9.45
CA ALA A 41 -4.31 0.11 8.18
C ALA A 41 -3.02 -0.71 8.06
N LEU A 42 -1.89 -0.26 8.61
CA LEU A 42 -0.65 -1.02 8.57
C LEU A 42 -0.73 -2.35 9.35
N ASN A 43 -1.62 -2.43 10.36
CA ASN A 43 -1.81 -3.67 11.11
C ASN A 43 -2.55 -4.76 10.31
N ILE A 44 -3.08 -4.45 9.12
CA ILE A 44 -3.70 -5.45 8.23
C ILE A 44 -2.74 -6.59 7.87
N TYR A 45 -1.44 -6.31 7.81
CA TYR A 45 -0.41 -7.31 7.53
C TYR A 45 -0.29 -8.36 8.63
N GLN A 46 -0.71 -8.03 9.85
CA GLN A 46 -0.74 -8.96 10.98
C GLN A 46 -2.11 -9.62 11.11
N SER A 47 -3.18 -8.82 11.10
CA SER A 47 -4.54 -9.33 11.32
C SER A 47 -5.00 -10.23 10.17
N GLY A 48 -4.58 -9.96 8.93
CA GLY A 48 -4.91 -10.78 7.76
C GLY A 48 -4.32 -12.20 7.79
N ILE A 49 -3.33 -12.45 8.65
CA ILE A 49 -2.66 -13.77 8.77
C ILE A 49 -2.83 -14.40 10.15
N GLY A 50 -3.76 -13.93 10.98
CA GLY A 50 -4.12 -14.62 12.22
C GLY A 50 -3.78 -13.89 13.52
N PHE A 51 -3.22 -12.67 13.49
CA PHE A 51 -2.95 -11.95 14.74
C PHE A 51 -4.25 -11.73 15.53
N GLY A 52 -4.30 -12.27 16.76
CA GLY A 52 -5.45 -12.19 17.66
C GLY A 52 -6.55 -13.24 17.43
N TRP A 53 -6.47 -14.10 16.41
CA TRP A 53 -7.52 -15.09 16.14
C TRP A 53 -7.03 -16.46 15.59
N ASN A 54 -5.80 -16.56 15.11
CA ASN A 54 -5.17 -17.82 14.69
C ASN A 54 -3.64 -17.76 14.80
N GLU A 55 -3.15 -18.07 16.00
CA GLU A 55 -1.72 -18.00 16.34
C GLU A 55 -0.84 -18.90 15.44
N LYS A 56 -1.33 -20.09 15.09
CA LYS A 56 -0.58 -21.03 14.23
C LYS A 56 -0.32 -20.45 12.84
N THR A 57 -1.31 -19.77 12.27
CA THR A 57 -1.17 -19.12 10.96
C THR A 57 -0.28 -17.89 11.07
N TYR A 58 -0.42 -17.11 12.15
CA TYR A 58 0.39 -15.92 12.38
C TYR A 58 1.87 -16.27 12.48
N GLN A 59 2.23 -17.25 13.32
CA GLN A 59 3.63 -17.71 13.48
C GLN A 59 4.22 -18.29 12.21
N LYS A 60 3.39 -18.90 11.34
CA LYS A 60 3.86 -19.45 10.06
C LYS A 60 4.27 -18.35 9.07
N TRP A 61 3.55 -17.24 9.04
CA TRP A 61 3.66 -16.23 7.98
C TRP A 61 4.28 -14.90 8.43
N TRP A 62 4.36 -14.64 9.73
CA TRP A 62 5.00 -13.46 10.28
C TRP A 62 6.48 -13.73 10.61
N PRO A 63 7.42 -12.82 10.26
CA PRO A 63 7.23 -11.58 9.51
C PRO A 63 7.14 -11.80 7.99
N ALA A 64 6.54 -10.85 7.29
CA ALA A 64 6.44 -10.88 5.83
C ALA A 64 7.82 -10.91 5.17
N ASP A 65 8.01 -11.78 4.17
CA ASP A 65 9.20 -11.80 3.33
C ASP A 65 9.29 -10.54 2.46
N VAL A 66 8.16 -10.12 1.86
CA VAL A 66 8.10 -8.95 0.98
C VAL A 66 6.78 -8.20 1.18
N HIS A 67 6.87 -6.88 1.36
CA HIS A 67 5.76 -5.96 1.14
C HIS A 67 5.89 -5.32 -0.24
N VAL A 68 4.89 -5.51 -1.11
CA VAL A 68 4.84 -4.86 -2.43
C VAL A 68 3.95 -3.62 -2.35
N ILE A 69 4.52 -2.44 -2.59
CA ILE A 69 3.81 -1.16 -2.47
C ILE A 69 4.16 -0.21 -3.61
N GLY A 70 3.26 0.74 -3.88
CA GLY A 70 3.57 1.87 -4.77
C GLY A 70 4.38 2.94 -4.06
N LYS A 71 5.24 3.67 -4.80
CA LYS A 71 6.11 4.73 -4.25
C LYS A 71 5.39 5.83 -3.45
N GLY A 72 4.10 6.04 -3.70
CA GLY A 72 3.28 7.05 -3.01
C GLY A 72 3.07 6.81 -1.51
N ILE A 73 3.27 5.57 -1.04
CA ILE A 73 3.06 5.20 0.36
C ILE A 73 4.34 4.70 1.05
N ASN A 74 5.49 4.96 0.42
CA ASN A 74 6.82 4.54 0.87
C ASN A 74 7.09 4.93 2.34
N ARG A 75 6.87 6.20 2.70
CA ARG A 75 7.14 6.72 4.05
C ARG A 75 6.40 5.91 5.14
N PHE A 76 5.17 5.49 4.87
CA PHE A 76 4.39 4.70 5.83
C PHE A 76 5.01 3.33 6.07
N HIS A 77 5.57 2.69 5.04
CA HIS A 77 6.05 1.30 5.11
C HIS A 77 7.53 1.18 5.44
N THR A 78 8.34 2.21 5.18
CA THR A 78 9.79 2.17 5.43
C THR A 78 10.23 3.02 6.61
N ILE A 79 9.33 3.80 7.21
CA ILE A 79 9.63 4.62 8.40
C ILE A 79 8.63 4.33 9.50
N TYR A 80 7.35 4.61 9.29
CA TYR A 80 6.36 4.51 10.37
C TYR A 80 6.09 3.07 10.76
N TRP A 81 5.91 2.17 9.79
CA TRP A 81 5.64 0.76 10.07
C TRP A 81 6.77 0.09 10.85
N PRO A 82 8.05 0.19 10.46
CA PRO A 82 9.15 -0.30 11.27
C PRO A 82 9.20 0.34 12.66
N ALA A 83 8.96 1.65 12.79
CA ALA A 83 8.95 2.31 14.08
C ALA A 83 7.85 1.76 15.02
N PHE A 84 6.64 1.52 14.49
CA PHE A 84 5.55 0.92 15.25
C PHE A 84 5.88 -0.50 15.69
N LEU A 85 6.42 -1.33 14.78
CA LEU A 85 6.81 -2.70 15.09
C LEU A 85 7.92 -2.76 16.13
N LEU A 86 8.96 -1.92 16.00
CA LEU A 86 10.05 -1.84 16.97
C LEU A 86 9.54 -1.41 18.35
N SER A 87 8.64 -0.41 18.40
CA SER A 87 7.99 0.02 19.65
C SER A 87 7.22 -1.13 20.31
N ALA A 88 6.50 -1.93 19.51
CA ALA A 88 5.78 -3.11 19.95
C ALA A 88 6.67 -4.36 20.17
N LYS A 89 7.99 -4.26 19.95
CA LYS A 89 8.95 -5.38 20.03
C LYS A 89 8.63 -6.55 19.09
N LEU A 90 8.13 -6.22 17.90
CA LEU A 90 7.78 -7.19 16.85
C LEU A 90 8.84 -7.24 15.75
N SER A 91 8.93 -8.40 15.08
CA SER A 91 9.81 -8.60 13.93
C SER A 91 9.46 -7.69 12.77
N LEU A 92 10.48 -7.19 12.06
CA LEU A 92 10.33 -6.36 10.86
C LEU A 92 10.11 -7.21 9.60
N PRO A 93 9.43 -6.66 8.57
CA PRO A 93 9.40 -7.30 7.25
C PRO A 93 10.83 -7.41 6.68
N LYS A 94 11.11 -8.50 5.95
CA LYS A 94 12.46 -8.76 5.41
C LYS A 94 12.80 -7.83 4.25
N CYS A 95 11.81 -7.44 3.45
CA CYS A 95 11.98 -6.58 2.29
C CYS A 95 10.73 -5.73 2.01
N VAL A 96 10.93 -4.53 1.48
CA VAL A 96 9.87 -3.68 0.91
C VAL A 96 10.19 -3.41 -0.55
N LEU A 97 9.43 -4.01 -1.45
CA LEU A 97 9.50 -3.77 -2.89
C LEU A 97 8.63 -2.57 -3.25
N ILE A 98 9.27 -1.50 -3.73
CA ILE A 98 8.59 -0.25 -4.07
C ILE A 98 8.54 -0.11 -5.59
N HIS A 99 7.33 -0.15 -6.16
CA HIS A 99 7.14 0.05 -7.58
C HIS A 99 6.73 1.48 -7.93
N GLY A 100 6.96 1.87 -9.19
CA GLY A 100 6.53 3.16 -9.73
C GLY A 100 5.03 3.26 -9.93
N TYR A 101 4.57 4.40 -10.44
CA TYR A 101 3.19 4.58 -10.85
C TYR A 101 2.95 4.00 -12.24
N LEU A 102 1.77 3.44 -12.43
CA LEU A 102 1.21 3.27 -13.76
C LEU A 102 0.64 4.62 -14.22
N THR A 103 1.01 5.05 -15.41
CA THR A 103 0.59 6.32 -16.03
C THR A 103 -0.23 6.07 -17.31
N VAL A 104 -0.94 7.10 -17.76
CA VAL A 104 -1.56 7.19 -19.09
C VAL A 104 -1.12 8.51 -19.69
N ASP A 105 -0.50 8.47 -20.87
CA ASP A 105 0.08 9.64 -21.53
C ASP A 105 1.01 10.43 -20.58
N GLY A 106 1.80 9.71 -19.78
CA GLY A 106 2.74 10.25 -18.81
C GLY A 106 2.11 10.84 -17.53
N LYS A 107 0.78 10.80 -17.39
CA LYS A 107 0.08 11.25 -16.17
C LYS A 107 -0.27 10.07 -15.29
N LYS A 108 -0.02 10.20 -13.98
CA LYS A 108 -0.40 9.19 -12.99
C LYS A 108 -1.90 8.90 -13.05
N ILE A 109 -2.27 7.63 -13.14
CA ILE A 109 -3.66 7.19 -13.02
C ILE A 109 -4.23 7.66 -11.68
N SER A 110 -5.34 8.39 -11.75
CA SER A 110 -6.08 8.85 -10.57
C SER A 110 -7.57 8.55 -10.72
N LYS A 111 -8.19 8.06 -9.64
CA LYS A 111 -9.64 7.86 -9.59
C LYS A 111 -10.44 9.14 -9.77
N SER A 112 -9.84 10.29 -9.46
CA SER A 112 -10.49 11.60 -9.54
C SER A 112 -10.29 12.30 -10.88
N ASP A 113 -9.42 11.79 -11.76
CA ASP A 113 -9.13 12.40 -13.06
C ASP A 113 -9.68 11.53 -14.19
N PRO A 114 -10.81 11.91 -14.81
CA PRO A 114 -11.43 11.17 -15.89
C PRO A 114 -10.53 10.95 -17.10
N SER A 115 -9.48 11.77 -17.29
CA SER A 115 -8.55 11.64 -18.41
C SER A 115 -7.51 10.53 -18.22
N THR A 116 -7.32 10.04 -17.00
CA THR A 116 -6.32 9.02 -16.67
C THR A 116 -6.93 7.77 -16.06
N VAL A 117 -8.22 7.81 -15.69
CA VAL A 117 -8.88 6.68 -15.05
C VAL A 117 -9.00 5.52 -16.04
N ILE A 118 -8.54 4.35 -15.60
CA ILE A 118 -8.66 3.10 -16.33
C ILE A 118 -9.34 2.09 -15.42
N ASP A 119 -10.44 1.52 -15.92
CA ASP A 119 -11.02 0.31 -15.35
C ASP A 119 -10.32 -0.92 -15.97
N PRO A 120 -9.66 -1.77 -15.19
CA PRO A 120 -9.00 -2.97 -15.72
C PRO A 120 -10.01 -4.03 -16.21
N PHE A 121 -11.25 -4.05 -15.71
CA PHE A 121 -12.19 -5.14 -16.02
C PHE A 121 -12.59 -5.19 -17.50
N PRO A 122 -13.00 -4.07 -18.16
CA PRO A 122 -13.28 -4.09 -19.60
C PRO A 122 -12.08 -4.51 -20.46
N ILE A 123 -10.86 -4.18 -20.03
CA ILE A 123 -9.63 -4.57 -20.74
C ILE A 123 -9.40 -6.09 -20.59
N ILE A 124 -9.61 -6.63 -19.38
CA ILE A 124 -9.49 -8.06 -19.11
C ILE A 124 -10.57 -8.85 -19.87
N GLU A 125 -11.81 -8.36 -19.93
CA GLU A 125 -12.88 -9.00 -20.70
C GLU A 125 -12.55 -9.06 -22.20
N LYS A 126 -11.88 -8.02 -22.71
CA LYS A 126 -11.53 -7.91 -24.13
C LYS A 126 -10.30 -8.73 -24.54
N TYR A 127 -9.26 -8.78 -23.70
CA TYR A 127 -7.96 -9.38 -24.04
C TYR A 127 -7.59 -10.60 -23.19
N GLY A 128 -8.37 -10.94 -22.18
CA GLY A 128 -8.06 -12.01 -21.23
C GLY A 128 -7.07 -11.59 -20.14
N ALA A 129 -7.21 -12.19 -18.95
CA ALA A 129 -6.41 -11.85 -17.78
C ALA A 129 -4.91 -12.13 -17.97
N ASP A 130 -4.57 -13.21 -18.67
CA ASP A 130 -3.17 -13.60 -18.87
C ASP A 130 -2.41 -12.62 -19.76
N ALA A 131 -3.03 -12.13 -20.84
CA ALA A 131 -2.43 -11.12 -21.71
C ALA A 131 -2.18 -9.81 -20.95
N VAL A 132 -3.16 -9.36 -20.15
CA VAL A 132 -3.02 -8.15 -19.32
C VAL A 132 -1.91 -8.31 -18.29
N ARG A 133 -1.84 -9.46 -17.60
CA ARG A 133 -0.76 -9.77 -16.64
C ARG A 133 0.60 -9.80 -17.31
N TYR A 134 0.72 -10.47 -18.45
CA TYR A 134 1.96 -10.53 -19.23
C TYR A 134 2.40 -9.13 -19.64
N TYR A 135 1.52 -8.32 -20.22
CA TYR A 135 1.82 -6.95 -20.61
C TYR A 135 2.34 -6.13 -19.41
N LEU A 136 1.62 -6.12 -18.29
CA LEU A 136 2.01 -5.35 -17.11
C LEU A 136 3.37 -5.81 -16.54
N LEU A 137 3.67 -7.11 -16.55
CA LEU A 137 4.92 -7.62 -15.99
C LEU A 137 6.11 -7.52 -16.97
N ALA A 138 5.86 -7.59 -18.28
CA ALA A 138 6.90 -7.60 -19.31
C ALA A 138 7.21 -6.22 -19.89
N LYS A 139 6.23 -5.30 -19.93
CA LYS A 139 6.36 -3.99 -20.60
C LYS A 139 6.36 -2.80 -19.65
N VAL A 140 5.88 -2.95 -18.42
CA VAL A 140 5.92 -1.88 -17.41
C VAL A 140 7.11 -2.13 -16.48
N SER A 141 7.97 -1.12 -16.32
CA SER A 141 9.11 -1.23 -15.41
C SER A 141 8.63 -1.36 -13.97
N PRO A 142 9.16 -2.33 -13.19
CA PRO A 142 8.84 -2.42 -11.77
C PRO A 142 9.54 -1.35 -10.94
N PHE A 143 10.55 -0.65 -11.46
CA PHE A 143 11.37 0.30 -10.68
C PHE A 143 11.19 1.78 -11.09
N GLY A 144 10.53 2.02 -12.22
CA GLY A 144 10.21 3.35 -12.72
C GLY A 144 8.70 3.52 -12.89
N ASP A 145 8.28 4.76 -13.17
CA ASP A 145 6.92 4.95 -13.68
C ASP A 145 6.84 4.35 -15.08
N GLY A 146 5.70 3.75 -15.40
CA GLY A 146 5.49 3.12 -16.69
C GLY A 146 4.10 3.43 -17.23
N ASP A 147 4.04 3.60 -18.54
CA ASP A 147 2.84 4.08 -19.20
C ASP A 147 2.01 2.90 -19.74
N PHE A 148 0.74 2.87 -19.36
CA PHE A 148 -0.23 1.96 -19.94
C PHE A 148 -0.66 2.48 -21.30
N SER A 149 -0.62 1.61 -22.31
CA SER A 149 -1.16 1.88 -23.64
C SER A 149 -1.84 0.62 -24.17
N GLU A 150 -3.12 0.72 -24.50
CA GLU A 150 -3.85 -0.40 -25.10
C GLU A 150 -3.25 -0.79 -26.46
N ASN A 151 -2.65 0.15 -27.20
CA ASN A 151 -1.95 -0.15 -28.45
C ASN A 151 -0.73 -1.04 -28.21
N LYS A 152 0.10 -0.73 -27.19
CA LYS A 152 1.24 -1.58 -26.83
C LYS A 152 0.80 -2.94 -26.28
N LEU A 153 -0.37 -3.01 -25.65
CA LEU A 153 -0.96 -4.27 -25.22
C LEU A 153 -1.31 -5.15 -26.44
N LYS A 154 -1.91 -4.57 -27.49
CA LYS A 154 -2.23 -5.30 -28.73
C LYS A 154 -1.00 -5.83 -29.46
N GLU A 155 0.16 -5.19 -29.34
CA GLU A 155 1.41 -5.67 -29.96
C GLU A 155 1.93 -6.96 -29.32
N VAL A 156 1.50 -7.28 -28.09
CA VAL A 156 1.94 -8.46 -27.34
C VAL A 156 0.83 -9.47 -27.06
N TYR A 157 -0.40 -9.17 -27.49
CA TYR A 157 -1.56 -10.04 -27.48
C TYR A 157 -1.59 -10.87 -28.76
#